data_AF-A0A9E4IP88-F1
#
_entry.id   AF-A0A9E4IP88-F1
#
_cell.length_a   1.000
_cell.length_b   1.000
_cell.length_c   1.000
_cell.angle_alpha   90.00
_cell.angle_beta   90.00
_cell.angle_gamma   90.00
#
_symmetry.space_group_name_H-M   'P 1'
#
loop_
_entity.id
_entity.type
_entity.pdbx_description
1 polymer ?
#
loop_
_entity_poly.entity_id
_entity_poly.type
_entity_poly.pdbx_seq_one_letter_code
_entity_poly.pdbx_strand_id
1 'polypeptide(L)'
;MASALRELGYNASYVGNEQDGAPPRGSSDQEIISHARATNQVVVTSNHDMILLCLEQQQSVIWLDPHGRKVTRDEMVVLVFQAAHEWEEMLQSATEPVCIRALRTKNERLSVESAVHLVRQRMKRLAAKKRRAAKPKPLGSLFDSTSK
;
A
#
# COMPACT_ATOMS: atom_id res chain seq x y z
N MET A 1 -3.70 11.53 -1.77
CA MET A 1 -3.42 10.82 -0.50
C MET A 1 -2.75 11.74 0.52
N ALA A 2 -1.43 11.96 0.49
CA ALA A 2 -0.73 12.78 1.51
C ALA A 2 -1.35 14.18 1.69
N SER A 3 -1.69 14.86 0.60
CA SER A 3 -2.42 16.15 0.66
C SER A 3 -3.74 16.05 1.41
N ALA A 4 -4.54 15.00 1.18
CA ALA A 4 -5.83 14.82 1.85
C ALA A 4 -5.66 14.59 3.36
N LEU A 5 -4.63 13.83 3.75
CA LEU A 5 -4.29 13.65 5.16
C LEU A 5 -3.85 14.96 5.82
N ARG A 6 -3.13 15.84 5.09
CA ARG A 6 -2.79 17.17 5.61
C ARG A 6 -4.01 18.08 5.77
N GLU A 7 -4.96 18.05 4.84
CA GLU A 7 -6.24 18.78 5.01
C GLU A 7 -7.01 18.30 6.25
N LEU A 8 -6.82 17.04 6.65
CA LEU A 8 -7.36 16.48 7.89
C LEU A 8 -6.51 16.77 9.13
N GLY A 9 -5.43 17.55 9.00
CA GLY A 9 -4.55 17.94 10.11
C GLY A 9 -3.42 16.96 10.44
N TYR A 10 -3.25 15.87 9.67
CA TYR A 10 -2.16 14.93 9.91
C TYR A 10 -0.83 15.46 9.35
N ASN A 11 0.27 15.27 10.09
CA ASN A 11 1.63 15.44 9.56
C ASN A 11 1.88 14.33 8.53
N ALA A 12 1.68 14.62 7.24
CA ALA A 12 1.72 13.61 6.19
C ALA A 12 2.49 14.07 4.95
N SER A 13 3.32 13.18 4.41
CA SER A 13 4.14 13.42 3.23
C SER A 13 4.10 12.22 2.28
N TYR A 14 4.53 12.41 1.03
CA TYR A 14 4.80 11.31 0.11
C TYR A 14 6.32 11.09 0.04
N VAL A 15 6.77 9.84 -0.10
CA VAL A 15 8.21 9.55 -0.24
C VAL A 15 8.81 10.29 -1.44
N GLY A 16 9.87 11.04 -1.19
CA GLY A 16 10.50 11.91 -2.19
C GLY A 16 9.95 13.33 -2.24
N ASN A 17 9.13 13.76 -1.27
CA ASN A 17 8.81 15.17 -1.10
C ASN A 17 9.74 15.84 -0.09
N GLU A 18 10.92 16.24 -0.54
CA GLU A 18 11.94 16.87 0.33
C GLU A 18 11.44 18.18 0.98
N GLN A 19 10.49 18.87 0.34
CA GLN A 19 9.88 20.10 0.88
C GLN A 19 9.06 19.84 2.16
N ASP A 20 8.49 18.64 2.30
CA ASP A 20 7.73 18.22 3.47
C ASP A 20 8.62 17.48 4.51
N GLY A 21 9.95 17.56 4.34
CA GLY A 21 10.93 16.84 5.16
C GLY A 21 10.99 15.34 4.91
N ALA A 22 10.28 14.83 3.91
CA ALA A 22 10.21 13.39 3.64
C ALA A 22 11.55 12.85 3.12
N PRO A 23 11.87 11.57 3.39
CA PRO A 23 13.05 10.92 2.82
C PRO A 23 13.05 11.01 1.28
N PRO A 24 14.21 11.20 0.64
CA PRO A 24 14.32 11.31 -0.81
C PRO A 24 13.86 10.03 -1.53
N ARG A 25 13.57 10.15 -2.83
CA ARG A 25 13.27 8.95 -3.63
C ARG A 25 14.49 8.04 -3.68
N GLY A 26 14.27 6.75 -3.42
CA GLY A 26 15.34 5.75 -3.38
C GLY A 26 15.94 5.54 -1.99
N SER A 27 15.48 6.27 -0.96
CA SER A 27 15.74 5.89 0.42
C SER A 27 15.34 4.45 0.68
N SER A 28 16.11 3.81 1.55
CA SER A 28 15.80 2.48 2.04
C SER A 28 14.49 2.50 2.83
N ASP A 29 13.80 1.38 2.81
CA ASP A 29 12.58 1.18 3.58
C ASP A 29 12.80 1.41 5.09
N GLN A 30 14.00 1.08 5.59
CA GLN A 30 14.38 1.33 6.98
C GLN A 30 14.47 2.83 7.29
N GLU A 31 15.09 3.62 6.42
CA GLU A 31 15.16 5.07 6.58
C GLU A 31 13.77 5.70 6.57
N ILE A 32 12.88 5.20 5.72
CA ILE A 32 11.50 5.67 5.65
C ILE A 32 10.75 5.42 6.97
N ILE A 33 10.84 4.21 7.53
CA ILE A 33 10.21 3.88 8.81
C ILE A 33 10.83 4.68 9.95
N SER A 34 12.17 4.75 10.02
CA SER A 34 12.88 5.48 11.05
C SER A 34 12.52 6.96 11.04
N HIS A 35 12.42 7.56 9.85
CA HIS A 35 11.98 8.94 9.70
C HIS A 35 10.54 9.15 10.17
N ALA A 36 9.61 8.31 9.71
CA ALA A 36 8.19 8.38 10.09
C ALA A 36 8.03 8.31 11.63
N ARG A 37 8.78 7.40 12.28
CA ARG A 37 8.77 7.25 13.73
C ARG A 37 9.36 8.47 14.45
N ALA A 38 10.49 8.99 13.99
CA ALA A 38 11.17 10.12 14.63
C ALA A 38 10.36 11.43 14.55
N THR A 39 9.54 11.58 13.50
CA THR A 39 8.80 12.82 13.21
C THR A 39 7.30 12.69 13.48
N ASN A 40 6.84 11.52 13.92
CA ASN A 40 5.42 11.17 14.01
C ASN A 40 4.67 11.51 12.69
N GLN A 41 5.33 11.26 11.55
CA GLN A 41 4.83 11.59 10.22
C GLN A 41 4.19 10.37 9.57
N VAL A 42 3.00 10.57 8.96
CA VAL A 42 2.38 9.59 8.07
C VAL A 42 3.05 9.64 6.71
N VAL A 43 3.86 8.63 6.41
CA VAL A 43 4.53 8.52 5.12
C VAL A 43 3.70 7.68 4.15
N VAL A 44 3.26 8.31 3.06
CA VAL A 44 2.52 7.65 2.00
C VAL A 44 3.49 7.08 0.96
N THR A 45 3.42 5.77 0.76
CA THR A 45 4.24 5.04 -0.22
C THR A 45 3.41 4.08 -1.06
N SER A 46 3.82 3.86 -2.31
CA SER A 46 3.30 2.79 -3.17
C SER A 46 4.09 1.48 -3.04
N ASN A 47 5.18 1.47 -2.25
CA ASN A 47 5.94 0.27 -1.98
C ASN A 47 5.12 -0.67 -1.10
N HIS A 48 4.71 -1.82 -1.65
CA HIS A 48 3.91 -2.80 -0.90
C HIS A 48 4.76 -3.65 0.02
N ASP A 49 6.07 -3.76 -0.23
CA ASP A 49 7.00 -4.48 0.64
C ASP A 49 7.10 -3.81 2.02
N MET A 50 6.76 -2.51 2.08
CA MET A 50 6.70 -1.76 3.34
C MET A 50 5.70 -2.29 4.34
N ILE A 51 4.65 -2.98 3.90
CA ILE A 51 3.70 -3.60 4.82
C ILE A 51 4.40 -4.68 5.63
N LEU A 52 5.20 -5.55 4.99
CA LEU A 52 5.94 -6.60 5.69
C LEU A 52 6.97 -6.01 6.65
N LEU A 53 7.68 -4.97 6.24
CA LEU A 53 8.69 -4.33 7.07
C LEU A 53 8.09 -3.60 8.28
N CYS A 54 6.96 -2.91 8.11
CA CYS A 54 6.24 -2.35 9.25
C CYS A 54 5.79 -3.44 10.23
N LEU A 55 5.27 -4.56 9.71
CA LEU A 55 4.88 -5.70 10.54
C LEU A 55 6.07 -6.30 11.31
N GLU A 56 7.22 -6.49 10.65
CA GLU A 56 8.45 -7.01 11.27
C GLU A 56 9.00 -6.05 12.34
N GLN A 57 8.89 -4.74 12.12
CA GLN A 57 9.32 -3.71 13.07
C GLN A 57 8.27 -3.34 14.13
N GLN A 58 7.17 -4.12 14.21
CA GLN A 58 6.06 -3.88 15.11
C GLN A 58 5.58 -2.42 15.00
N GLN A 59 5.28 -1.97 13.78
CA GLN A 59 4.73 -0.66 13.49
C GLN A 59 3.32 -0.81 12.90
N SER A 60 2.41 0.04 13.36
CA SER A 60 1.08 0.10 12.78
C SER A 60 1.14 0.58 11.34
N VAL A 61 0.29 0.04 10.47
CA VAL A 61 0.27 0.35 9.05
C VAL A 61 -1.15 0.36 8.52
N ILE A 62 -1.48 1.35 7.68
CA ILE A 62 -2.74 1.38 6.94
C ILE A 62 -2.46 0.92 5.51
N TRP A 63 -2.93 -0.28 5.19
CA TRP A 63 -2.83 -0.87 3.86
C TRP A 63 -4.07 -0.59 3.04
N LEU A 64 -3.96 0.33 2.08
CA LEU A 64 -4.99 0.54 1.07
C LEU A 64 -5.00 -0.63 0.06
N ASP A 65 -5.99 -1.52 0.16
CA ASP A 65 -6.14 -2.67 -0.73
C ASP A 65 -7.52 -2.72 -1.41
N PRO A 66 -7.74 -1.99 -2.51
CA PRO A 66 -8.99 -1.98 -3.28
C PRO A 66 -9.26 -3.30 -4.07
N HIS A 67 -9.06 -4.47 -3.45
CA HIS A 67 -9.18 -5.78 -4.09
C HIS A 67 -8.33 -5.94 -5.38
N GLY A 68 -7.14 -5.35 -5.39
CA GLY A 68 -6.21 -5.49 -6.53
C GLY A 68 -6.64 -4.78 -7.82
N ARG A 69 -7.66 -3.91 -7.79
CA ARG A 69 -7.93 -2.95 -8.87
C ARG A 69 -7.08 -1.70 -8.68
N LYS A 70 -6.73 -1.03 -9.78
CA LYS A 70 -6.14 0.31 -9.69
C LYS A 70 -7.24 1.28 -9.23
N VAL A 71 -7.01 1.96 -8.12
CA VAL A 71 -7.83 3.10 -7.68
C VAL A 71 -7.28 4.35 -8.36
N THR A 72 -8.14 5.25 -8.80
CA THR A 72 -7.70 6.58 -9.22
C THR A 72 -7.23 7.38 -8.01
N ARG A 73 -6.51 8.48 -8.28
CA ARG A 73 -6.05 9.40 -7.23
C ARG A 73 -7.23 9.97 -6.44
N ASP A 74 -8.32 10.30 -7.13
CA ASP A 74 -9.50 10.92 -6.52
C ASP A 74 -10.25 9.91 -5.66
N GLU A 75 -10.40 8.67 -6.14
CA GLU A 75 -10.98 7.59 -5.33
C GLU A 75 -10.16 7.30 -4.07
N MET A 76 -8.83 7.38 -4.12
CA MET A 76 -8.00 7.25 -2.91
C MET A 76 -8.25 8.39 -1.93
N VAL A 77 -8.40 9.62 -2.42
CA VAL A 77 -8.69 10.80 -1.59
C VAL A 77 -10.05 10.64 -0.91
N VAL A 78 -11.08 10.24 -1.66
CA VAL A 78 -12.41 9.98 -1.10
C VAL A 78 -12.35 8.90 -0.02
N LEU A 79 -11.63 7.80 -0.28
CA LEU A 79 -11.48 6.71 0.67
C LEU A 79 -10.82 7.18 1.98
N VAL A 80 -9.83 8.07 1.92
CA VAL A 80 -9.24 8.69 3.12
C VAL A 80 -10.25 9.50 3.89
N PHE A 81 -10.92 10.44 3.21
CA PHE A 81 -11.85 11.33 3.89
C PHE A 81 -13.00 10.56 4.55
N GLN A 82 -13.42 9.45 3.95
CA GLN A 82 -14.47 8.59 4.51
C GLN A 82 -14.01 7.74 5.69
N ALA A 83 -12.75 7.30 5.71
CA ALA A 83 -12.28 6.28 6.63
C ALA A 83 -11.27 6.76 7.68
N ALA A 84 -10.72 7.96 7.56
CA ALA A 84 -9.65 8.46 8.43
C ALA A 84 -10.02 8.41 9.93
N HIS A 85 -11.25 8.80 10.26
CA HIS A 85 -11.73 8.76 11.64
C HIS A 85 -11.81 7.32 12.17
N GLU A 86 -12.35 6.38 11.39
CA GLU A 86 -12.40 4.97 11.77
C GLU A 86 -10.98 4.38 11.93
N TRP A 87 -10.04 4.78 11.06
CA TRP A 87 -8.65 4.35 11.19
C TRP A 87 -8.01 4.86 12.49
N GLU A 88 -8.27 6.11 12.84
CA GLU A 88 -7.78 6.69 14.08
C GLU A 88 -8.34 5.96 15.30
N GLU A 89 -9.65 5.72 15.36
CA GLU A 89 -10.25 4.91 16.44
C GLU A 89 -9.63 3.51 16.50
N MET A 90 -9.37 2.90 15.34
CA MET A 90 -8.73 1.58 15.26
C MET A 90 -7.29 1.59 15.78
N LEU A 91 -6.53 2.65 15.48
CA LEU A 91 -5.16 2.82 15.96
C LEU A 91 -5.11 3.13 17.46
N GLN A 92 -5.98 4.03 17.95
CA GLN A 92 -5.99 4.46 19.35
C GLN A 92 -6.44 3.35 20.31
N SER A 93 -7.35 2.49 19.86
CA SER A 93 -7.84 1.35 20.65
C SER A 93 -6.95 0.11 20.54
N ALA A 94 -5.88 0.15 19.77
CA ALA A 94 -4.94 -0.97 19.65
C ALA A 94 -3.90 -0.91 20.76
N THR A 95 -3.78 -1.99 21.54
CA THR A 95 -2.74 -2.15 22.57
C THR A 95 -1.40 -2.62 21.99
N GLU A 96 -1.43 -3.13 20.75
CA GLU A 96 -0.29 -3.58 19.99
C GLU A 96 -0.35 -2.99 18.57
N PRO A 97 0.79 -2.90 17.86
CA PRO A 97 0.82 -2.45 16.48
C PRO A 97 -0.12 -3.24 15.57
N VAL A 98 -0.95 -2.53 14.80
CA VAL A 98 -2.02 -3.11 13.98
C VAL A 98 -1.84 -2.81 12.50
N CYS A 99 -2.14 -3.81 11.66
CA CYS A 99 -2.31 -3.58 10.23
C CYS A 99 -3.79 -3.36 9.93
N ILE A 100 -4.15 -2.15 9.53
CA ILE A 100 -5.51 -1.82 9.07
C ILE A 100 -5.55 -2.00 7.57
N ARG A 101 -6.33 -2.96 7.09
CA ARG A 101 -6.59 -3.11 5.66
C ARG A 101 -7.82 -2.31 5.29
N ALA A 102 -7.61 -1.24 4.53
CA ALA A 102 -8.67 -0.40 4.01
C ALA A 102 -9.12 -0.89 2.64
N LEU A 103 -10.35 -1.40 2.58
CA LEU A 103 -11.05 -1.75 1.35
C LEU A 103 -11.95 -0.59 0.91
N ARG A 104 -12.54 -0.68 -0.28
CA ARG A 104 -13.49 0.36 -0.76
C ARG A 104 -14.75 0.48 0.11
N THR A 105 -15.15 -0.58 0.82
CA THR A 105 -16.44 -0.65 1.51
C THR A 105 -16.34 -0.93 3.01
N LYS A 106 -15.14 -1.21 3.52
CA LYS A 106 -14.91 -1.52 4.94
C LYS A 106 -13.43 -1.42 5.29
N ASN A 107 -13.17 -1.25 6.58
CA ASN A 107 -11.84 -1.36 7.17
C ASN A 107 -11.76 -2.62 8.03
N GLU A 108 -10.63 -3.32 7.96
CA GLU A 108 -10.40 -4.55 8.70
C GLU A 108 -9.11 -4.44 9.51
N ARG A 109 -9.16 -4.77 10.80
CA ARG A 109 -7.93 -5.03 11.57
C ARG A 109 -7.43 -6.41 11.20
N LEU A 110 -6.17 -6.49 10.79
CA LEU A 110 -5.48 -7.75 10.55
C LEU A 110 -4.52 -8.04 11.69
N SER A 111 -4.51 -9.29 12.14
CA SER A 111 -3.37 -9.80 12.90
C SER A 111 -2.11 -9.77 12.03
N VAL A 112 -0.94 -9.64 12.68
CA VAL A 112 0.36 -9.67 12.00
C VAL A 112 0.49 -10.90 11.09
N GLU A 113 0.13 -12.08 11.60
CA GLU A 113 0.17 -13.34 10.84
C GLU A 113 -0.71 -13.30 9.59
N SER A 114 -1.95 -12.81 9.73
CA SER A 114 -2.89 -12.70 8.61
C SER A 114 -2.40 -11.72 7.54
N ALA A 115 -1.84 -10.59 7.98
CA ALA A 115 -1.26 -9.60 7.09
C ALA A 115 -0.06 -10.16 6.31
N VAL A 116 0.87 -10.85 6.99
CA VAL A 116 2.01 -11.54 6.35
C VAL A 116 1.53 -12.55 5.30
N HIS A 117 0.53 -13.36 5.64
CA HIS A 117 -0.03 -14.35 4.72
C HIS A 117 -0.60 -13.69 3.45
N LEU A 118 -1.41 -12.64 3.61
CA LEU A 118 -2.03 -11.93 2.49
C LEU A 118 -1.00 -11.23 1.58
N VAL A 119 0.00 -10.58 2.15
CA VAL A 119 1.06 -9.92 1.36
C VAL A 119 1.87 -10.95 0.58
N ARG A 120 2.28 -12.06 1.20
CA ARG A 120 2.99 -13.15 0.50
C ARG A 120 2.16 -13.73 -0.64
N GLN A 121 0.86 -13.97 -0.43
CA GLN A 121 -0.03 -14.42 -1.50
C GLN A 121 -0.09 -13.40 -2.65
N ARG A 122 -0.20 -12.11 -2.35
CA ARG A 122 -0.24 -11.04 -3.36
C ARG A 122 1.05 -11.00 -4.18
N MET A 123 2.21 -11.04 -3.52
CA MET A 123 3.51 -11.05 -4.19
C MET A 123 3.67 -12.27 -5.11
N LYS A 124 3.23 -13.45 -4.66
CA LYS A 124 3.19 -14.66 -5.50
C LYS A 124 2.29 -14.47 -6.73
N ARG A 125 1.11 -13.86 -6.59
CA ARG A 125 0.20 -13.56 -7.72
C ARG A 125 0.82 -12.55 -8.69
N LEU A 126 1.46 -11.48 -8.18
CA LEU A 126 2.13 -10.47 -9.00
C LEU A 126 3.30 -11.08 -9.79
N ALA A 127 4.14 -11.90 -9.14
CA ALA A 127 5.22 -12.62 -9.79
C ALA A 127 4.70 -13.58 -10.88
N ALA A 128 3.64 -14.34 -10.59
CA ALA A 128 3.00 -15.22 -11.57
C ALA A 128 2.44 -14.45 -12.78
N LYS A 129 1.80 -13.29 -12.55
CA LYS A 129 1.30 -12.41 -13.62
C LYS A 129 2.44 -11.88 -14.49
N LYS A 130 3.54 -11.42 -13.89
CA LYS A 130 4.74 -10.98 -14.62
C LYS A 130 5.32 -12.11 -15.49
N ARG A 131 5.43 -13.33 -14.94
CA ARG A 131 5.91 -14.51 -15.70
C ARG A 131 5.01 -14.87 -16.88
N ARG A 132 3.68 -14.75 -16.73
CA ARG A 132 2.73 -14.98 -17.84
C ARG A 132 2.85 -13.91 -18.93
N ALA A 133 3.02 -12.65 -18.55
CA ALA A 133 3.21 -11.55 -19.49
C ALA A 133 4.56 -11.62 -20.24
N ALA A 134 5.59 -12.17 -19.59
CA ALA A 134 6.91 -12.36 -20.19
C ALA A 134 7.03 -13.63 -21.05
N LYS A 135 6.02 -14.52 -21.04
CA LYS A 135 6.02 -15.67 -21.97
C LYS A 135 5.76 -15.15 -23.38
N PRO A 136 6.65 -15.39 -24.36
CA PRO A 136 6.38 -15.06 -25.75
C PRO A 136 5.13 -15.81 -26.20
N LYS A 137 4.23 -15.12 -26.91
CA LYS A 137 3.10 -15.78 -27.58
C LYS A 137 3.68 -16.78 -28.59
N PRO A 138 3.18 -18.04 -28.64
CA PRO A 138 3.64 -18.98 -29.66
C PRO A 138 3.38 -18.37 -31.05
N LEU A 139 4.36 -18.47 -31.95
CA LEU A 139 4.30 -17.95 -33.33
C LEU A 139 3.14 -18.52 -34.18
N GLY A 140 2.34 -19.44 -33.65
CA GLY A 140 1.29 -20.17 -34.38
C GLY A 140 0.02 -19.39 -34.71
N SER A 141 -0.15 -18.13 -34.27
CA SER A 141 -1.35 -17.34 -34.59
C SER A 141 -1.22 -16.47 -35.85
N LEU A 142 -0.17 -16.66 -36.65
CA LEU A 142 0.08 -15.88 -37.88
C LEU A 142 -0.35 -16.60 -39.17
N PHE A 143 -0.77 -17.88 -39.11
CA PHE A 143 -1.09 -18.67 -40.32
C PHE A 143 -2.53 -19.23 -40.40
N ASP A 144 -3.40 -19.01 -39.40
CA ASP A 144 -4.80 -19.47 -39.43
C ASP A 144 -5.76 -18.45 -40.08
N SER A 145 -5.38 -17.88 -41.22
CA SER A 145 -6.31 -17.06 -42.01
C SER A 145 -6.13 -17.21 -43.52
N THR A 146 -6.02 -18.45 -44.00
CA THR A 146 -6.46 -18.79 -45.36
C THR A 146 -6.75 -20.29 -45.44
N SER A 147 -8.02 -20.67 -45.41
CA SER A 147 -8.53 -21.75 -46.25
C SER A 147 -9.98 -21.43 -46.61
N LYS A 148 -10.17 -21.21 -47.91
CA LYS A 148 -11.45 -21.25 -48.61
C LYS A 148 -11.95 -22.70 -48.67
#